data_AF-A0A4D8PFP7-F1
#
_entry.id   AF-A0A4D8PFP7-F1
#
_cell.length_a   1.000
_cell.length_b   1.000
_cell.length_c   1.000
_cell.angle_alpha   90.00
_cell.angle_beta   90.00
_cell.angle_gamma   90.00
#
_symmetry.space_group_name_H-M   'P 1'
#
loop_
_entity.id
_entity.type
_entity.pdbx_description
1 polymer ?
#
loop_
_entity_poly.entity_id
_entity_poly.type
_entity_poly.pdbx_seq_one_letter_code
_entity_poly.pdbx_strand_id
1 'polypeptide(L)'
;MKKVAVLAVSILLVAGCNQTTYWYKDKKNLSKEEFQRVFVADRENDMSNIKPLTKPVTTRRLLVAIPSRSGYYANRLAVAQAGAPNATVADVEAVPANDSWYWDYANMRRWVERKNIYPAVEEKIVDNPGAFQPSNDYDVLALTVQSKPGQRDQWHYYSQRNGKQTVSPDSSASDTLANWESMLDAIKAAAIQ
;
A
#
# COMPACT_ATOMS: atom_id res chain seq x y z
N MET A 1 -19.56 -16.42 -11.08
CA MET A 1 -18.16 -16.62 -11.51
C MET A 1 -17.61 -15.28 -12.01
N LYS A 2 -16.93 -14.51 -11.15
CA LYS A 2 -16.37 -13.19 -11.53
C LYS A 2 -14.88 -13.36 -11.85
N LYS A 3 -14.50 -12.87 -13.04
CA LYS A 3 -13.20 -13.07 -13.67
C LYS A 3 -12.11 -12.36 -12.87
N VAL A 4 -11.12 -13.11 -12.41
CA VAL A 4 -9.84 -12.59 -11.93
C VAL A 4 -9.13 -11.97 -13.14
N ALA A 5 -8.96 -10.64 -13.16
CA ALA A 5 -8.26 -9.95 -14.24
C ALA A 5 -6.74 -10.13 -14.04
N VAL A 6 -6.21 -11.15 -14.71
CA VAL A 6 -4.76 -11.36 -14.86
C VAL A 6 -4.22 -10.29 -15.80
N LEU A 7 -3.20 -9.57 -15.33
CA LEU A 7 -2.48 -8.52 -16.05
C LEU A 7 -1.78 -9.13 -17.27
N ALA A 8 -2.31 -8.93 -18.47
CA ALA A 8 -1.66 -9.34 -19.72
C ALA A 8 -0.87 -8.16 -20.30
N VAL A 9 0.46 -8.23 -20.20
CA VAL A 9 1.36 -7.33 -20.93
C VAL A 9 1.48 -7.86 -22.36
N SER A 10 0.68 -7.34 -23.27
CA SER A 10 0.76 -7.71 -24.69
C SER A 10 1.84 -6.86 -25.38
N ILE A 11 3.04 -7.44 -25.56
CA ILE A 11 4.12 -6.82 -26.34
C ILE A 11 3.88 -7.12 -27.83
N LEU A 12 3.24 -6.20 -28.55
CA LEU A 12 3.18 -6.26 -30.01
C LEU A 12 4.39 -5.52 -30.59
N LEU A 13 5.36 -6.29 -31.09
CA LEU A 13 6.54 -5.81 -31.80
C LEU A 13 6.17 -5.46 -33.25
N VAL A 14 5.87 -4.19 -33.52
CA VAL A 14 5.99 -3.63 -34.88
C VAL A 14 6.59 -2.23 -34.76
N ALA A 15 7.67 -1.98 -35.50
CA ALA A 15 8.49 -0.77 -35.42
C ALA A 15 7.68 0.51 -35.72
N GLY A 16 7.52 1.35 -34.71
CA GLY A 16 6.90 2.67 -34.77
C GLY A 16 6.36 3.04 -33.38
N CYS A 17 7.03 3.93 -32.65
CA CYS A 17 6.66 4.44 -31.31
C CYS A 17 5.62 3.60 -30.54
N ASN A 18 6.05 2.45 -30.00
CA ASN A 18 5.22 1.68 -29.08
C ASN A 18 5.02 2.51 -27.80
N GLN A 19 4.00 3.36 -27.77
CA GLN A 19 3.55 3.98 -26.54
C GLN A 19 3.01 2.85 -25.66
N THR A 20 3.73 2.51 -24.59
CA THR A 20 3.23 1.57 -23.58
C THR A 20 1.92 2.13 -23.04
N THR A 21 0.82 1.39 -23.26
CA THR A 21 -0.50 1.79 -22.77
C THR A 21 -0.93 0.96 -21.58
N TYR A 22 -1.67 1.58 -20.67
CA TYR A 22 -2.08 1.00 -19.40
C TYR A 22 -3.60 0.90 -19.29
N TRP A 23 -4.06 -0.06 -18.48
CA TRP A 23 -5.47 -0.36 -18.29
C TRP A 23 -5.78 -0.25 -16.79
N TYR A 24 -6.86 0.44 -16.44
CA TYR A 24 -7.33 0.59 -15.07
C TYR A 24 -8.85 0.50 -15.01
N LYS A 25 -9.38 -0.51 -14.32
CA LYS A 25 -10.82 -0.83 -14.28
C LYS A 25 -11.40 -0.92 -15.71
N ASP A 26 -12.34 -0.04 -16.04
CA ASP A 26 -13.02 0.07 -17.33
C ASP A 26 -12.27 0.96 -18.33
N LYS A 27 -11.26 1.73 -17.88
CA LYS A 27 -10.45 2.60 -18.73
C LYS A 27 -9.28 1.83 -19.33
N LYS A 28 -9.09 2.01 -20.63
CA LYS A 28 -8.07 1.32 -21.44
C LYS A 28 -7.23 2.33 -22.19
N ASN A 29 -6.07 1.87 -22.66
CA ASN A 29 -5.15 2.65 -23.50
C ASN A 29 -4.65 3.96 -22.85
N LEU A 30 -4.50 3.98 -21.52
CA LEU A 30 -4.05 5.15 -20.77
C LEU A 30 -2.54 5.36 -20.95
N SER A 31 -2.09 6.61 -21.01
CA SER A 31 -0.67 6.94 -20.77
C SER A 31 -0.28 6.66 -19.32
N LYS A 32 1.02 6.71 -19.00
CA LYS A 32 1.50 6.59 -17.60
C LYS A 32 0.91 7.69 -16.71
N GLU A 33 0.91 8.92 -17.19
CA GLU A 33 0.39 10.09 -16.50
C GLU A 33 -1.12 10.01 -16.31
N GLU A 34 -1.84 9.55 -17.33
CA GLU A 34 -3.29 9.35 -17.25
C GLU A 34 -3.67 8.24 -16.28
N PHE A 35 -2.93 7.13 -16.31
CA PHE A 35 -3.08 6.03 -15.35
C PHE A 35 -2.92 6.56 -13.92
N GLN A 36 -1.83 7.29 -13.63
CA GLN A 36 -1.60 7.84 -12.29
C GLN A 36 -2.70 8.82 -11.87
N ARG A 37 -3.12 9.72 -12.75
CA ARG A 37 -4.21 10.67 -12.46
C ARG A 37 -5.52 9.96 -12.14
N VAL A 38 -5.91 8.97 -12.95
CA VAL A 38 -7.14 8.19 -12.71
C VAL A 38 -7.04 7.40 -11.42
N PHE A 39 -5.89 6.77 -11.17
CA PHE A 39 -5.63 6.01 -9.95
C PHE A 39 -5.77 6.90 -8.71
N VAL A 40 -5.08 8.04 -8.67
CA VAL A 40 -5.16 8.98 -7.55
C VAL A 40 -6.60 9.48 -7.33
N ALA A 41 -7.31 9.84 -8.41
CA ALA A 41 -8.71 10.27 -8.30
C ALA A 41 -9.63 9.19 -7.70
N ASP A 42 -9.43 7.93 -8.10
CA ASP A 42 -10.17 6.79 -7.56
C ASP A 42 -9.85 6.56 -6.07
N ARG A 43 -8.58 6.70 -5.66
CA ARG A 43 -8.16 6.60 -4.26
C ARG A 43 -8.73 7.69 -3.37
N GLU A 44 -8.72 8.93 -3.84
CA GLU A 44 -9.33 10.05 -3.11
C GLU A 44 -10.85 9.86 -2.99
N ASN A 45 -11.51 9.37 -4.05
CA ASN A 45 -12.91 9.02 -4.00
C ASN A 45 -13.19 7.91 -2.96
N ASP A 46 -12.43 6.80 -3.00
CA ASP A 46 -12.57 5.72 -2.02
C ASP A 46 -12.35 6.25 -0.58
N MET A 47 -11.33 7.08 -0.36
CA MET A 47 -11.05 7.66 0.96
C MET A 47 -12.18 8.56 1.45
N SER A 48 -12.79 9.35 0.55
CA SER A 48 -13.92 10.20 0.89
C SER A 48 -15.15 9.40 1.36
N ASN A 49 -15.32 8.17 0.86
CA ASN A 49 -16.43 7.28 1.17
C ASN A 49 -16.27 6.50 2.47
N ILE A 50 -15.09 6.54 3.10
CA ILE A 50 -14.89 5.95 4.43
C ILE A 50 -15.76 6.69 5.45
N LYS A 51 -16.61 5.92 6.15
CA LYS A 51 -17.40 6.43 7.27
C LYS A 51 -16.53 6.51 8.54
N PRO A 52 -16.30 7.70 9.12
CA PRO A 52 -15.53 7.85 10.35
C PRO A 52 -16.28 7.27 11.55
N LEU A 53 -15.53 6.83 12.56
CA LEU A 53 -16.07 6.50 13.87
C LEU A 53 -16.44 7.79 14.63
N THR A 54 -17.49 7.72 15.45
CA THR A 54 -17.95 8.87 16.26
C THR A 54 -16.89 9.33 17.27
N LYS A 55 -16.05 8.41 17.75
CA LYS A 55 -14.91 8.68 18.62
C LYS A 55 -13.78 7.67 18.35
N PRO A 56 -12.52 8.03 18.62
CA PRO A 56 -11.42 7.08 18.62
C PRO A 56 -11.67 5.88 19.53
N VAL A 57 -11.10 4.72 19.16
CA VAL A 57 -11.25 3.47 19.93
C VAL A 57 -10.19 3.29 21.01
N THR A 58 -9.20 4.18 21.04
CA THR A 58 -8.12 4.20 22.02
C THR A 58 -7.72 5.64 22.35
N THR A 59 -7.04 5.84 23.47
CA THR A 59 -6.46 7.14 23.87
C THR A 59 -5.00 7.29 23.41
N ARG A 60 -4.36 6.21 22.98
CA ARG A 60 -3.00 6.20 22.43
C ARG A 60 -2.97 6.92 21.08
N ARG A 61 -1.79 7.38 20.66
CA ARG A 61 -1.56 7.83 19.27
C ARG A 61 -1.13 6.65 18.40
N LEU A 62 -1.15 6.80 17.08
CA LEU A 62 -0.56 5.83 16.16
C LEU A 62 0.64 6.44 15.44
N LEU A 63 1.75 5.71 15.40
CA LEU A 63 2.86 5.97 14.50
C LEU A 63 2.78 5.03 13.28
N VAL A 64 2.56 5.58 12.10
CA VAL A 64 2.63 4.84 10.82
C VAL A 64 4.05 4.97 10.26
N ALA A 65 4.78 3.87 10.19
CA ALA A 65 6.13 3.83 9.65
C ALA A 65 6.14 3.15 8.28
N ILE A 66 6.64 3.86 7.27
CA ILE A 66 6.71 3.37 5.89
C ILE A 66 8.13 3.49 5.34
N PRO A 67 8.52 2.62 4.39
CA PRO A 67 9.80 2.71 3.70
C PRO A 67 9.93 4.07 3.01
N SER A 68 11.15 4.62 2.93
CA SER A 68 11.45 5.67 1.96
C SER A 68 11.17 5.19 0.54
N ARG A 69 10.89 6.12 -0.39
CA ARG A 69 10.69 5.76 -1.80
C ARG A 69 11.90 5.00 -2.37
N SER A 70 13.12 5.47 -2.08
CA SER A 70 14.35 4.79 -2.47
C SER A 70 14.47 3.39 -1.85
N GLY A 71 14.16 3.26 -0.55
CA GLY A 71 14.17 1.97 0.13
C GLY A 71 13.15 0.99 -0.44
N TYR A 72 11.95 1.47 -0.76
CA TYR A 72 10.92 0.67 -1.44
C TYR A 72 11.40 0.16 -2.80
N TYR A 73 11.90 1.04 -3.67
CA TYR A 73 12.38 0.65 -4.99
C TYR A 73 13.63 -0.24 -4.95
N ALA A 74 14.52 -0.06 -3.97
CA ALA A 74 15.64 -0.96 -3.75
C ALA A 74 15.18 -2.39 -3.41
N ASN A 75 14.16 -2.54 -2.56
CA ASN A 75 13.58 -3.86 -2.25
C ASN A 75 12.92 -4.50 -3.49
N ARG A 76 12.17 -3.71 -4.27
CA ARG A 76 11.57 -4.18 -5.53
C ARG A 76 12.62 -4.57 -6.58
N LEU A 77 13.72 -3.83 -6.65
CA LEU A 77 14.86 -4.18 -7.50
C LEU A 77 15.46 -5.53 -7.11
N ALA A 78 15.65 -5.79 -5.81
CA ALA A 78 16.15 -7.07 -5.34
C ALA A 78 15.24 -8.25 -5.77
N VAL A 79 13.92 -8.06 -5.74
CA VAL A 79 12.96 -9.05 -6.25
C VAL A 79 13.09 -9.22 -7.77
N ALA A 80 13.18 -8.12 -8.53
CA ALA A 80 13.31 -8.17 -9.99
C ALA A 80 14.60 -8.87 -10.43
N GLN A 81 15.72 -8.59 -9.75
CA GLN A 81 17.03 -9.16 -10.06
C GLN A 81 17.11 -10.67 -9.85
N ALA A 82 16.22 -11.26 -9.04
CA ALA A 82 16.13 -12.71 -8.92
C ALA A 82 15.66 -13.41 -10.21
N GLY A 83 14.91 -12.71 -11.08
CA GLY A 83 14.48 -13.21 -12.39
C GLY A 83 15.18 -12.55 -13.58
N ALA A 84 15.67 -11.32 -13.41
CA ALA A 84 16.36 -10.53 -14.42
C ALA A 84 17.58 -9.83 -13.79
N PRO A 85 18.75 -10.48 -13.69
CA PRO A 85 19.90 -9.98 -12.93
C PRO A 85 20.41 -8.59 -13.31
N ASN A 86 20.19 -8.18 -14.57
CA ASN A 86 20.61 -6.87 -15.09
C ASN A 86 19.52 -5.79 -14.96
N ALA A 87 18.39 -6.08 -14.31
CA ALA A 87 17.36 -5.09 -14.04
C ALA A 87 17.94 -3.91 -13.24
N THR A 88 17.44 -2.72 -13.56
CA THR A 88 17.82 -1.45 -12.94
C THR A 88 16.66 -0.86 -12.15
N VAL A 89 16.93 0.12 -11.29
CA VAL A 89 15.87 0.87 -10.59
C VAL A 89 14.91 1.51 -11.60
N ALA A 90 15.42 2.02 -12.73
CA ALA A 90 14.60 2.64 -13.77
C ALA A 90 13.60 1.64 -14.38
N ASP A 91 13.99 0.37 -14.57
CA ASP A 91 13.09 -0.67 -15.06
C ASP A 91 11.94 -0.93 -14.08
N VAL A 92 12.23 -0.89 -12.77
CA VAL A 92 11.23 -1.09 -11.71
C VAL A 92 10.29 0.13 -11.59
N GLU A 93 10.82 1.35 -11.69
CA GLU A 93 10.05 2.61 -11.69
C GLU A 93 9.23 2.81 -12.98
N ALA A 94 9.63 2.15 -14.07
CA ALA A 94 8.88 2.15 -15.32
C ALA A 94 7.54 1.41 -15.19
N VAL A 95 7.41 0.48 -14.23
CA VAL A 95 6.17 -0.27 -13.94
C VAL A 95 5.23 0.59 -13.08
N PRO A 96 4.12 1.14 -13.61
CA PRO A 96 3.28 2.08 -12.85
C PRO A 96 2.64 1.47 -11.60
N ALA A 97 2.40 0.15 -11.60
CA ALA A 97 1.87 -0.55 -10.43
C ALA A 97 2.78 -0.40 -9.20
N ASN A 98 4.11 -0.39 -9.37
CA ASN A 98 5.03 -0.22 -8.25
C ASN A 98 4.88 1.16 -7.61
N ASP A 99 4.73 2.21 -8.41
CA ASP A 99 4.54 3.58 -7.91
C ASP A 99 3.18 3.73 -7.24
N SER A 100 2.13 3.18 -7.86
CA SER A 100 0.78 3.16 -7.29
C SER A 100 0.71 2.44 -5.94
N TRP A 101 1.38 1.28 -5.79
CA TRP A 101 1.46 0.58 -4.51
C TRP A 101 2.23 1.37 -3.45
N TYR A 102 3.31 2.03 -3.82
CA TYR A 102 4.02 2.90 -2.89
C TYR A 102 3.11 4.02 -2.38
N TRP A 103 2.36 4.69 -3.26
CA TRP A 103 1.41 5.73 -2.87
C TRP A 103 0.25 5.19 -2.02
N ASP A 104 -0.21 3.98 -2.28
CA ASP A 104 -1.18 3.30 -1.41
C ASP A 104 -0.63 3.15 0.01
N TYR A 105 0.62 2.71 0.16
CA TYR A 105 1.27 2.61 1.45
C TYR A 105 1.49 3.98 2.12
N ALA A 106 1.92 4.97 1.35
CA ALA A 106 2.14 6.33 1.82
C ALA A 106 0.85 7.03 2.27
N ASN A 107 -0.31 6.62 1.76
CA ASN A 107 -1.58 7.17 2.19
C ASN A 107 -2.14 6.51 3.45
N MET A 108 -1.53 5.44 3.99
CA MET A 108 -2.07 4.70 5.15
C MET A 108 -2.42 5.60 6.34
N ARG A 109 -1.57 6.60 6.65
CA ARG A 109 -1.87 7.61 7.68
C ARG A 109 -3.24 8.24 7.46
N ARG A 110 -3.50 8.74 6.24
CA ARG A 110 -4.73 9.44 5.88
C ARG A 110 -5.96 8.53 5.97
N TRP A 111 -5.82 7.25 5.57
CA TRP A 111 -6.89 6.25 5.72
C TRP A 111 -7.28 6.05 7.20
N VAL A 112 -6.30 5.91 8.10
CA VAL A 112 -6.54 5.74 9.54
C VAL A 112 -7.14 7.01 10.16
N GLU A 113 -6.62 8.18 9.82
CA GLU A 113 -7.16 9.48 10.26
C GLU A 113 -8.60 9.66 9.82
N ARG A 114 -8.89 9.38 8.55
CA ARG A 114 -10.25 9.50 7.99
C ARG A 114 -11.23 8.57 8.68
N LYS A 115 -10.80 7.36 9.08
CA LYS A 115 -11.63 6.42 9.85
C LYS A 115 -11.80 6.84 11.32
N ASN A 116 -10.97 7.77 11.82
CA ASN A 116 -10.96 8.22 13.21
C ASN A 116 -10.73 7.07 14.22
N ILE A 117 -9.78 6.17 13.92
CA ILE A 117 -9.45 5.04 14.82
C ILE A 117 -8.65 5.54 16.02
N TYR A 118 -7.69 6.43 15.78
CA TYR A 118 -6.79 7.01 16.77
C TYR A 118 -7.04 8.52 16.91
N PRO A 119 -6.86 9.11 18.10
CA PRO A 119 -6.97 10.55 18.34
C PRO A 119 -5.91 11.36 17.57
N ALA A 120 -4.74 10.78 17.29
CA ALA A 120 -3.74 11.36 16.40
C ALA A 120 -2.93 10.26 15.71
N VAL A 121 -2.51 10.54 14.47
CA VAL A 121 -1.68 9.65 13.66
C VAL A 121 -0.47 10.43 13.15
N GLU A 122 0.71 9.89 13.38
CA GLU A 122 1.97 10.43 12.87
C GLU A 122 2.51 9.52 11.77
N GLU A 123 3.27 10.09 10.84
CA GLU A 123 3.97 9.34 9.80
C GLU A 123 5.47 9.48 9.95
N LYS A 124 6.19 8.38 9.73
CA LYS A 124 7.65 8.36 9.59
C LYS A 124 8.03 7.60 8.32
N ILE A 125 8.78 8.29 7.47
CA ILE A 125 9.36 7.73 6.25
C ILE A 125 10.82 7.40 6.56
N VAL A 126 11.17 6.11 6.57
CA VAL A 126 12.52 5.62 6.94
C VAL A 126 12.89 4.40 6.11
N ASP A 127 14.17 4.03 6.03
CA ASP A 127 14.57 2.82 5.28
C ASP A 127 14.25 1.50 6.01
N ASN A 128 14.17 1.53 7.34
CA ASN A 128 13.83 0.36 8.16
C ASN A 128 12.63 0.65 9.09
N PRO A 129 11.39 0.59 8.57
CA PRO A 129 10.18 0.86 9.37
C PRO A 129 10.00 -0.10 10.55
N GLY A 130 10.51 -1.33 10.45
CA GLY A 130 10.39 -2.34 11.50
C GLY A 130 11.21 -2.07 12.75
N ALA A 131 12.07 -1.04 12.76
CA ALA A 131 12.89 -0.68 13.91
C ALA A 131 12.10 0.04 15.02
N PHE A 132 10.96 0.65 14.69
CA PHE A 132 10.13 1.37 15.67
C PHE A 132 9.48 0.42 16.66
N GLN A 133 9.53 0.78 17.95
CA GLN A 133 8.91 0.05 19.05
C GLN A 133 7.73 0.85 19.62
N PRO A 134 6.67 0.19 20.09
CA PRO A 134 5.54 0.87 20.71
C PRO A 134 5.91 1.40 22.10
N SER A 135 5.16 2.39 22.57
CA SER A 135 5.26 2.91 23.93
C SER A 135 3.90 2.87 24.63
N ASN A 136 3.84 3.33 25.88
CA ASN A 136 2.56 3.49 26.59
C ASN A 136 1.63 4.52 25.92
N ASP A 137 2.22 5.50 25.20
CA ASP A 137 1.49 6.63 24.63
C ASP A 137 1.13 6.44 23.15
N TYR A 138 1.77 5.48 22.47
CA TYR A 138 1.53 5.22 21.05
C TYR A 138 1.76 3.78 20.63
N ASP A 139 0.97 3.36 19.65
CA ASP A 139 1.18 2.12 18.90
C ASP A 139 1.96 2.40 17.62
N VAL A 140 2.49 1.33 17.00
CA VAL A 140 3.21 1.43 15.72
C VAL A 140 2.54 0.56 14.68
N LEU A 141 2.31 1.09 13.49
CA LEU A 141 1.94 0.34 12.30
C LEU A 141 3.08 0.49 11.28
N ALA A 142 3.87 -0.56 11.09
CA ALA A 142 5.04 -0.51 10.20
C ALA A 142 4.88 -1.42 8.98
N LEU A 143 5.23 -0.89 7.80
CA LEU A 143 5.29 -1.68 6.57
C LEU A 143 6.65 -2.36 6.42
N THR A 144 6.65 -3.67 6.18
CA THR A 144 7.81 -4.42 5.69
C THR A 144 7.63 -4.71 4.20
N VAL A 145 8.52 -4.16 3.39
CA VAL A 145 8.57 -4.43 1.94
C VAL A 145 9.42 -5.67 1.71
N GLN A 146 8.96 -6.53 0.82
CA GLN A 146 9.68 -7.76 0.54
C GLN A 146 10.84 -7.54 -0.43
N SER A 147 11.93 -8.25 -0.16
CA SER A 147 13.16 -8.26 -0.97
C SER A 147 13.39 -9.58 -1.70
N LYS A 148 12.51 -10.58 -1.53
CA LYS A 148 12.64 -11.90 -2.15
C LYS A 148 11.39 -12.29 -2.95
N PRO A 149 11.55 -13.01 -4.07
CA PRO A 149 10.42 -13.54 -4.83
C PRO A 149 9.49 -14.42 -3.98
N GLY A 150 8.19 -14.36 -4.27
CA GLY A 150 7.17 -15.17 -3.59
C GLY A 150 6.71 -14.66 -2.22
N GLN A 151 7.38 -13.64 -1.66
CA GLN A 151 6.94 -12.99 -0.43
C GLN A 151 5.99 -11.82 -0.72
N ARG A 152 5.11 -11.49 0.23
CA ARG A 152 4.17 -10.36 0.11
C ARG A 152 4.48 -9.26 1.11
N ASP A 153 4.41 -8.01 0.69
CA ASP A 153 4.55 -6.87 1.61
C ASP A 153 3.55 -6.99 2.76
N GLN A 154 4.01 -6.65 3.95
CA GLN A 154 3.29 -6.98 5.17
C GLN A 154 3.27 -5.80 6.14
N TRP A 155 2.09 -5.48 6.63
CA TRP A 155 1.91 -4.53 7.71
C TRP A 155 1.99 -5.25 9.04
N HIS A 156 2.77 -4.68 9.95
CA HIS A 156 2.88 -5.15 11.32
C HIS A 156 2.42 -4.07 12.28
N TYR A 157 1.45 -4.43 13.11
CA TYR A 157 1.00 -3.63 14.23
C TYR A 157 1.78 -4.03 15.48
N TYR A 158 2.26 -3.05 16.22
CA TYR A 158 2.98 -3.23 17.48
C TYR A 158 2.30 -2.42 18.56
N SER A 159 2.02 -3.08 19.69
CA SER A 159 1.44 -2.50 20.89
C SER A 159 2.18 -3.05 22.10
N GLN A 160 2.41 -2.22 23.14
CA GLN A 160 3.01 -2.71 24.38
C GLN A 160 2.13 -3.77 25.08
N ARG A 161 0.81 -3.72 24.86
CA ARG A 161 -0.14 -4.64 25.48
C ARG A 161 -0.18 -6.01 24.82
N ASN A 162 -0.12 -6.02 23.48
CA ASN A 162 -0.43 -7.23 22.68
C ASN A 162 0.77 -7.72 21.85
N GLY A 163 1.92 -7.05 21.97
CA GLY A 163 3.10 -7.35 21.18
C GLY A 163 2.92 -7.04 19.70
N LYS A 164 3.56 -7.86 18.86
CA LYS A 164 3.55 -7.74 17.40
C LYS A 164 2.44 -8.59 16.79
N GLN A 165 1.64 -7.99 15.93
CA GLN A 165 0.61 -8.64 15.15
C GLN A 165 0.78 -8.31 13.66
N THR A 166 0.53 -9.26 12.78
CA THR A 166 0.36 -8.97 11.36
C THR A 166 -1.05 -8.49 11.12
N VAL A 167 -1.20 -7.39 10.39
CA VAL A 167 -2.50 -6.93 9.90
C VAL A 167 -2.52 -7.01 8.38
N SER A 168 -3.60 -7.56 7.84
CA SER A 168 -3.79 -7.73 6.40
C SER A 168 -5.25 -7.51 6.06
N PRO A 169 -5.55 -6.91 4.91
CA PRO A 169 -6.92 -6.84 4.43
C PRO A 169 -7.48 -8.22 4.10
N ASP A 170 -8.81 -8.32 4.09
CA ASP A 170 -9.51 -9.44 3.52
C ASP A 170 -9.25 -9.53 2.00
N SER A 171 -8.48 -10.55 1.60
CA SER A 171 -8.16 -10.83 0.20
C SER A 171 -9.36 -11.23 -0.66
N SER A 172 -10.51 -11.52 -0.04
CA SER A 172 -11.75 -11.85 -0.74
C SER A 172 -12.64 -10.64 -1.05
N ALA A 173 -12.25 -9.43 -0.60
CA ALA A 173 -12.97 -8.20 -0.84
C ALA A 173 -13.24 -7.97 -2.35
N SER A 174 -14.47 -7.55 -2.68
CA SER A 174 -14.96 -7.45 -4.05
C SER A 174 -14.39 -6.26 -4.83
N ASP A 175 -13.92 -5.25 -4.11
CA ASP A 175 -13.36 -4.04 -4.68
C ASP A 175 -12.34 -3.41 -3.73
N THR A 176 -11.76 -2.35 -4.24
CA THR A 176 -10.70 -1.56 -3.63
C THR A 176 -11.10 -0.89 -2.31
N LEU A 177 -12.30 -0.33 -2.23
CA LEU A 177 -12.80 0.33 -1.03
C LEU A 177 -13.03 -0.70 0.08
N ALA A 178 -13.68 -1.81 -0.25
CA ALA A 178 -13.93 -2.91 0.69
C ALA A 178 -12.61 -3.49 1.24
N ASN A 179 -11.57 -3.59 0.41
CA ASN A 179 -10.25 -4.02 0.84
C ASN A 179 -9.64 -3.05 1.88
N TRP A 180 -9.71 -1.73 1.62
CA TRP A 180 -9.25 -0.73 2.59
C TRP A 180 -10.08 -0.67 3.85
N GLU A 181 -11.41 -0.77 3.76
CA GLU A 181 -12.27 -0.84 4.95
C GLU A 181 -11.94 -2.05 5.81
N SER A 182 -11.68 -3.21 5.19
CA SER A 182 -11.24 -4.41 5.88
C SER A 182 -9.88 -4.22 6.57
N MET A 183 -8.91 -3.59 5.89
CA MET A 183 -7.62 -3.25 6.50
C MET A 183 -7.80 -2.33 7.72
N LEU A 184 -8.64 -1.31 7.60
CA LEU A 184 -8.93 -0.37 8.68
C LEU A 184 -9.65 -1.04 9.85
N ASP A 185 -10.55 -2.00 9.57
CA ASP A 185 -11.20 -2.79 10.60
C ASP A 185 -10.22 -3.72 11.32
N ALA A 186 -9.23 -4.29 10.63
CA ALA A 186 -8.14 -5.05 11.25
C ALA A 186 -7.28 -4.16 12.17
N ILE A 187 -6.92 -2.95 11.73
CA ILE A 187 -6.18 -1.97 12.56
C ILE A 187 -7.01 -1.57 13.78
N LYS A 188 -8.31 -1.29 13.59
CA LYS A 188 -9.25 -0.97 14.68
C LYS A 188 -9.35 -2.10 15.69
N ALA A 189 -9.46 -3.35 15.24
CA ALA A 189 -9.52 -4.51 16.11
C ALA A 189 -8.24 -4.67 16.93
N ALA A 190 -7.07 -4.48 16.31
CA ALA A 190 -5.78 -4.53 17.00
C ALA A 190 -5.62 -3.41 18.04
N ALA A 191 -6.18 -2.22 17.76
CA ALA A 191 -6.14 -1.05 18.64
C ALA A 191 -6.99 -1.15 19.91
N ILE A 192 -8.09 -1.92 19.84
CA ILE A 192 -9.05 -2.13 20.95
C ILE A 192 -8.50 -3.09 22.00
N GLN A 193 -7.68 -4.07 21.57
CA GLN A 193 -7.03 -5.03 22.46
C GLN A 193 -6.04 -4.32 23.39
#